data_AF-A0A2E6YKK3-F1
#
_entry.id   AF-A0A2E6YKK3-F1
#
_cell.length_a   1.000
_cell.length_b   1.000
_cell.length_c   1.000
_cell.angle_alpha   90.00
_cell.angle_beta   90.00
_cell.angle_gamma   90.00
#
_symmetry.space_group_name_H-M   'P 1'
#
loop_
_entity.id
_entity.type
_entity.pdbx_description
1 polymer ?
#
loop_
_entity_poly.entity_id
_entity_poly.type
_entity_poly.pdbx_seq_one_letter_code
_entity_poly.pdbx_strand_id
1 'polypeptide(L)'
;MEIIKREALEESYGDMLKTESHHKHEIIKDEHGVVKWKENPKVRETMKQENVGLGELIKTLDVIGYDRNSEVLRKLYREMGVSLSSYITMFYDPCNNDEVEDYKQPPKELWEK
;
A
#
# COMPACT_ATOMS: atom_id res chain seq x y z
N MET A 1 -18.63 7.60 -2.71
CA MET A 1 -17.27 7.18 -3.09
C MET A 1 -16.92 7.82 -4.41
N GLU A 2 -15.76 8.46 -4.50
CA GLU A 2 -15.27 9.16 -5.70
C GLU A 2 -13.89 8.63 -6.06
N ILE A 3 -13.61 8.39 -7.34
CA ILE A 3 -12.27 8.03 -7.82
C ILE A 3 -11.46 9.32 -7.97
N ILE A 4 -10.28 9.38 -7.33
CA ILE A 4 -9.39 10.53 -7.38
C ILE A 4 -8.24 10.26 -8.36
N LYS A 5 -8.00 11.22 -9.24
CA LYS A 5 -6.82 11.24 -10.12
C LYS A 5 -5.56 11.59 -9.32
N ARG A 6 -4.44 10.92 -9.61
CA ARG A 6 -3.17 11.10 -8.87
C ARG A 6 -2.64 12.53 -8.95
N GLU A 7 -2.83 13.16 -10.10
CA GLU A 7 -2.41 14.53 -10.38
C GLU A 7 -3.13 15.55 -9.47
N ALA A 8 -4.30 15.20 -8.95
CA ALA A 8 -5.05 16.05 -8.01
C ALA A 8 -4.54 15.93 -6.55
N LEU A 9 -3.57 15.05 -6.28
CA LEU A 9 -3.05 14.74 -4.94
C LEU A 9 -1.57 15.12 -4.73
N GLU A 10 -0.95 15.78 -5.71
CA GLU A 10 0.51 15.98 -5.78
C GLU A 10 1.10 16.77 -4.60
N GLU A 11 0.39 17.70 -3.97
CA GLU A 11 0.95 18.51 -2.89
C GLU A 11 1.10 17.75 -1.55
N SER A 12 0.17 16.85 -1.21
CA SER A 12 0.18 16.16 0.10
C SER A 12 0.71 14.73 0.06
N TYR A 13 0.68 14.11 -1.12
CA TYR A 13 1.05 12.69 -1.31
C TYR A 13 2.10 12.51 -2.41
N GLY A 14 2.60 13.59 -3.01
CA GLY A 14 3.35 13.57 -4.27
C GLY A 14 4.56 12.65 -4.29
N ASP A 15 5.40 12.67 -3.27
CA ASP A 15 6.64 11.87 -3.27
C ASP A 15 6.38 10.36 -3.14
N MET A 16 5.38 9.98 -2.34
CA MET A 16 4.89 8.61 -2.28
C MET A 16 4.22 8.20 -3.60
N LEU A 17 3.40 9.07 -4.21
CA LEU A 17 2.72 8.75 -5.47
C LEU A 17 3.67 8.63 -6.67
N LYS A 18 4.80 9.34 -6.66
CA LYS A 18 5.87 9.19 -7.68
C LYS A 18 6.54 7.82 -7.59
N THR A 19 6.85 7.36 -6.39
CA THR A 19 7.49 6.05 -6.16
C THR A 19 6.49 4.91 -6.41
N GLU A 20 5.23 5.08 -6.03
CA GLU A 20 4.13 4.13 -6.27
C GLU A 20 3.49 4.28 -7.67
N SER A 21 4.11 5.04 -8.58
CA SER A 21 3.56 5.36 -9.92
C SER A 21 3.43 4.16 -10.85
N HIS A 22 4.16 3.10 -10.56
CA HIS A 22 4.15 1.86 -11.34
C HIS A 22 2.91 0.98 -11.10
N HIS A 23 2.11 1.28 -10.07
CA HIS A 23 0.86 0.58 -9.82
C HIS A 23 -0.31 1.36 -10.40
N LYS A 24 -1.15 0.73 -11.24
CA LYS A 24 -2.43 1.32 -11.69
C LYS A 24 -3.54 1.18 -10.63
N HIS A 25 -3.16 1.11 -9.36
CA HIS A 25 -4.10 0.95 -8.26
C HIS A 25 -4.91 2.23 -8.09
N GLU A 26 -6.24 2.09 -8.14
CA GLU A 26 -7.16 3.23 -8.04
C GLU A 26 -7.12 3.83 -6.63
N ILE A 27 -7.22 5.16 -6.57
CA ILE A 27 -7.36 5.92 -5.32
C ILE A 27 -8.78 6.44 -5.25
N ILE A 28 -9.39 6.34 -4.09
CA ILE A 28 -10.76 6.79 -3.84
C ILE A 28 -10.84 7.72 -2.64
N LYS A 29 -11.86 8.58 -2.64
CA LYS A 29 -12.35 9.27 -1.45
C LYS A 29 -13.62 8.57 -0.97
N ASP A 30 -13.63 8.16 0.29
CA ASP A 30 -14.82 7.56 0.89
C ASP A 30 -15.83 8.63 1.34
N GLU A 31 -16.97 8.18 1.88
CA GLU A 31 -18.06 9.05 2.34
C GLU A 31 -17.70 9.91 3.55
N HIS A 32 -16.63 9.56 4.27
CA HIS A 32 -16.11 10.33 5.40
C HIS A 32 -14.99 11.29 4.99
N GLY A 33 -14.66 11.33 3.70
CA GLY A 33 -13.62 12.19 3.14
C GLY A 33 -12.19 11.62 3.26
N VAL A 34 -12.04 10.37 3.68
CA VAL A 34 -10.73 9.71 3.77
C VAL A 34 -10.26 9.32 2.38
N VAL A 35 -9.03 9.70 2.04
CA VAL A 35 -8.36 9.31 0.80
C VAL A 35 -7.62 7.99 1.03
N LYS A 36 -7.98 6.95 0.27
CA LYS A 36 -7.45 5.59 0.43
C LYS A 36 -7.26 4.88 -0.89
N TRP A 37 -6.46 3.83 -0.87
CA TRP A 37 -6.42 2.86 -1.96
C TRP A 37 -7.81 2.21 -2.11
N LYS A 38 -8.25 1.98 -3.34
CA LYS A 38 -9.45 1.20 -3.61
C LYS A 38 -9.20 -0.24 -3.18
N GLU A 39 -9.94 -0.72 -2.20
CA GLU A 39 -9.77 -2.09 -1.73
C GLU A 39 -10.15 -3.11 -2.81
N ASN A 40 -9.49 -4.26 -2.76
CA ASN A 40 -9.91 -5.47 -3.43
C ASN A 40 -10.79 -6.27 -2.45
N PRO A 41 -12.11 -6.35 -2.72
CA PRO A 41 -13.04 -6.99 -1.78
C PRO A 41 -12.67 -8.43 -1.47
N LYS A 42 -12.04 -9.15 -2.41
CA LYS A 42 -11.63 -10.55 -2.20
C LYS A 42 -10.52 -10.69 -1.18
N VAL A 43 -9.57 -9.75 -1.13
CA VAL A 43 -8.50 -9.75 -0.13
C VAL A 43 -9.09 -9.53 1.26
N ARG A 44 -9.95 -8.52 1.39
CA ARG A 44 -10.64 -8.22 2.66
C ARG A 44 -11.51 -9.38 3.13
N GLU A 45 -12.25 -9.99 2.21
CA GLU A 45 -13.09 -11.16 2.48
C GLU A 45 -12.25 -12.36 2.94
N THR A 46 -11.15 -12.66 2.24
CA THR A 46 -10.23 -13.75 2.60
C THR A 46 -9.64 -13.55 3.99
N MET A 47 -9.11 -12.35 4.29
CA MET A 47 -8.55 -12.03 5.60
C MET A 47 -9.57 -12.23 6.73
N LYS A 48 -10.84 -11.90 6.47
CA LYS A 48 -11.94 -12.05 7.44
C LYS A 48 -12.41 -13.51 7.59
N GLN A 49 -12.62 -14.22 6.49
CA GLN A 49 -13.14 -15.59 6.48
C GLN A 49 -12.16 -16.57 7.10
N GLU A 50 -10.88 -16.43 6.77
CA GLU A 50 -9.81 -17.31 7.25
C GLU A 50 -9.22 -16.84 8.59
N ASN A 51 -9.79 -15.79 9.19
CA ASN A 51 -9.34 -15.18 10.45
C ASN A 51 -7.82 -14.91 10.44
N VAL A 52 -7.31 -14.37 9.33
CA VAL A 52 -5.88 -14.10 9.15
C VAL A 52 -5.51 -12.88 9.97
N GLY A 53 -4.70 -13.10 11.01
CA GLY A 53 -4.08 -12.04 11.77
C GLY A 53 -3.04 -11.31 10.93
N LEU A 54 -3.23 -10.00 10.75
CA LEU A 54 -2.30 -9.17 9.97
C LEU A 54 -0.88 -9.19 10.56
N GLY A 55 -0.76 -9.22 11.90
CA GLY A 55 0.54 -9.26 12.58
C GLY A 55 1.31 -10.56 12.30
N GLU A 56 0.63 -11.70 12.37
CA GLU A 56 1.21 -13.01 12.06
C GLU A 56 1.59 -13.11 10.58
N LEU A 57 0.76 -12.59 9.68
CA LEU A 57 1.04 -12.57 8.25
C LEU A 57 2.30 -11.74 7.95
N ILE A 58 2.41 -10.55 8.53
CA ILE A 58 3.59 -9.68 8.33
C ILE A 58 4.87 -10.36 8.84
N LYS A 59 4.82 -10.95 10.04
CA LYS A 59 5.97 -11.70 10.58
C LYS A 59 6.35 -12.89 9.69
N THR A 60 5.35 -13.57 9.12
CA THR A 60 5.60 -14.70 8.21
C THR A 60 6.26 -14.23 6.93
N LEU A 61 5.79 -13.12 6.35
CA LEU A 61 6.39 -12.50 5.17
C LEU A 61 7.84 -12.10 5.42
N ASP A 62 8.11 -11.47 6.56
CA ASP A 62 9.47 -11.09 6.98
C ASP A 62 10.41 -12.30 7.06
N VAL A 63 9.97 -13.39 7.71
CA VAL A 63 10.73 -14.64 7.85
C VAL A 63 11.10 -15.27 6.50
N ILE A 64 10.28 -15.10 5.46
CA ILE A 64 10.55 -15.65 4.11
C ILE A 64 11.24 -14.64 3.19
N GLY A 65 11.70 -13.50 3.72
CA GLY A 65 12.50 -12.51 2.99
C GLY A 65 11.69 -11.38 2.35
N TYR A 66 10.43 -11.19 2.74
CA TYR A 66 9.64 -10.02 2.37
C TYR A 66 9.65 -9.02 3.54
N ASP A 67 10.69 -8.20 3.56
CA ASP A 67 10.88 -7.15 4.55
C ASP A 67 9.76 -6.09 4.50
N ARG A 68 9.85 -5.10 5.39
CA ARG A 68 8.89 -4.00 5.54
C ARG A 68 8.76 -3.14 4.28
N ASN A 69 9.77 -3.09 3.42
CA ASN A 69 9.74 -2.33 2.18
C ASN A 69 9.47 -3.17 0.94
N SER A 70 9.32 -4.49 1.09
CA SER A 70 9.02 -5.38 0.00
C SER A 70 7.74 -4.98 -0.74
N GLU A 71 7.76 -5.14 -2.05
CA GLU A 71 6.59 -4.88 -2.89
C GLU A 71 5.40 -5.77 -2.59
N VAL A 72 5.65 -6.99 -2.13
CA VAL A 72 4.60 -7.92 -1.74
C VAL A 72 3.81 -7.33 -0.57
N LEU A 73 4.50 -6.80 0.43
CA LEU A 73 3.87 -6.18 1.58
C LEU A 73 3.14 -4.89 1.19
N ARG A 74 3.83 -3.99 0.49
CA ARG A 74 3.25 -2.73 -0.01
C ARG A 74 1.98 -2.97 -0.84
N LYS A 75 2.00 -3.98 -1.74
CA LYS A 75 0.83 -4.41 -2.52
C LYS A 75 -0.30 -4.91 -1.64
N LEU A 76 -0.03 -5.76 -0.66
CA LEU A 76 -1.05 -6.23 0.29
C LEU A 76 -1.79 -5.05 0.94
N TYR A 77 -1.06 -4.04 1.41
CA TYR A 77 -1.66 -2.86 2.04
C TYR A 77 -2.51 -2.00 1.08
N ARG A 78 -2.10 -1.88 -0.20
CA ARG A 78 -2.95 -1.25 -1.23
C ARG A 78 -4.24 -2.03 -1.47
N GLU A 79 -4.13 -3.35 -1.61
CA GLU A 79 -5.27 -4.26 -1.85
C GLU A 79 -6.23 -4.31 -0.65
N MET A 80 -5.73 -4.11 0.57
CA MET A 80 -6.56 -3.97 1.78
C MET A 80 -7.29 -2.62 1.86
N GLY A 81 -6.96 -1.65 0.99
CA GLY A 81 -7.61 -0.34 0.93
C GLY A 81 -7.27 0.58 2.09
N VAL A 82 -6.01 0.55 2.52
CA VAL A 82 -5.48 1.44 3.56
C VAL A 82 -5.49 2.90 3.09
N SER A 83 -5.71 3.83 4.03
CA SER A 83 -5.63 5.26 3.77
C SER A 83 -4.24 5.68 3.32
N LEU A 84 -4.15 6.70 2.46
CA LEU A 84 -2.85 7.17 1.99
C LEU A 84 -2.01 7.74 3.13
N SER A 85 -2.63 8.37 4.13
CA SER A 85 -1.94 8.87 5.32
C SER A 85 -1.31 7.74 6.13
N SER A 86 -2.06 6.68 6.43
CA SER A 86 -1.51 5.51 7.13
C SER A 86 -0.44 4.81 6.30
N TYR A 87 -0.61 4.74 4.97
CA TYR A 87 0.39 4.18 4.07
C TYR A 87 1.72 4.96 4.11
N ILE A 88 1.66 6.29 4.11
CA ILE A 88 2.85 7.13 4.31
C ILE A 88 3.50 6.83 5.66
N THR A 89 2.72 6.82 6.75
CA THR A 89 3.25 6.53 8.08
C THR A 89 3.96 5.17 8.15
N MET A 90 3.47 4.15 7.46
CA MET A 90 4.07 2.82 7.53
C MET A 90 5.31 2.64 6.66
N PHE A 91 5.36 3.30 5.50
CA PHE A 91 6.35 3.00 4.46
C PHE A 91 7.27 4.17 4.10
N TYR A 92 6.92 5.40 4.44
CA TYR A 92 7.62 6.63 4.04
C TYR A 92 8.04 7.52 5.20
N ASP A 93 7.58 7.24 6.44
CA ASP A 93 7.95 8.02 7.61
C ASP A 93 9.16 7.38 8.33
N PRO A 94 10.34 8.04 8.34
CA PRO A 94 11.53 7.53 9.01
C PRO A 94 11.36 7.30 10.53
N CYS A 95 10.39 7.95 11.16
CA CYS A 95 10.09 7.74 12.59
C CYS A 95 9.43 6.37 12.83
N ASN A 96 8.80 5.80 11.81
CA ASN A 96 8.04 4.56 11.87
C ASN A 96 8.68 3.42 11.04
N ASN A 97 9.48 3.76 10.03
CA ASN A 97 10.21 2.86 9.15
C ASN A 97 11.66 3.33 9.00
N ASP A 98 12.55 2.76 9.80
CA ASP A 98 14.00 3.02 9.78
C ASP A 98 14.69 2.53 8.50
N GLU A 99 14.04 1.63 7.76
CA GLU A 99 14.49 1.08 6.47
C GLU A 99 13.87 1.83 5.27
N VAL A 100 13.21 2.98 5.46
CA VAL A 100 12.47 3.69 4.38
C VAL A 100 13.30 3.89 3.10
N GLU A 101 14.60 4.16 3.22
CA GLU A 101 15.52 4.37 2.10
C GLU A 101 15.90 3.07 1.36
N ASP A 102 15.64 1.90 1.94
CA ASP A 102 15.99 0.60 1.36
C ASP A 102 14.97 0.11 0.32
N TYR A 103 13.87 0.85 0.15
CA TYR A 103 12.86 0.54 -0.85
C TYR A 103 13.45 0.51 -2.27
N LYS A 104 13.25 -0.64 -2.94
CA LYS A 104 13.66 -0.87 -4.33
C LYS A 104 12.45 -1.16 -5.18
N GLN A 105 12.16 -0.23 -6.08
CA GLN A 105 11.11 -0.43 -7.07
C GLN A 105 11.38 -1.73 -7.88
N PRO A 106 10.36 -2.59 -8.06
CA PRO A 106 10.51 -3.84 -8.77
C PRO A 106 10.74 -3.58 -10.27
N PRO A 107 11.48 -4.47 -10.96
CA PRO A 107 11.60 -4.43 -12.41
C PRO A 107 10.24 -4.33 -13.10
N LYS A 108 10.16 -3.56 -14.19
CA LYS A 108 8.89 -3.25 -14.90
C LYS A 108 8.12 -4.50 -15.31
N GLU A 109 8.86 -5.54 -15.66
CA GLU A 109 8.36 -6.82 -16.19
C GLU A 109 7.53 -7.62 -15.17
N LEU A 110 7.63 -7.29 -13.87
CA LEU A 110 6.90 -7.98 -12.81
C LEU A 110 5.48 -7.43 -12.57
N TRP A 111 5.17 -6.24 -13.06
CA TRP A 111 3.88 -5.56 -12.81
C TRP A 111 3.15 -5.08 -14.07
N GLU A 112 3.69 -5.34 -15.25
CA GLU A 112 3.01 -5.16 -16.55
C GLU A 112 2.25 -6.42 -17.04
N LYS A 113 2.18 -7.48 -16.24
CA LYS A 113 1.42 -8.72 -16.54
C LYS A 113 -0.05 -8.61 -16.17
#